data_AF-G8X9G7-F1
#
_entry.id   AF-G8X9G7-F1
#
_cell.length_a   1.000
_cell.length_b   1.000
_cell.length_c   1.000
_cell.angle_alpha   90.00
_cell.angle_beta   90.00
_cell.angle_gamma   90.00
#
_symmetry.space_group_name_H-M   'P 1'
#
loop_
_entity.id
_entity.type
_entity.pdbx_description
1 polymer ?
#
loop_
_entity_poly.entity_id
_entity_poly.type
_entity_poly.pdbx_seq_one_letter_code
_entity_poly.pdbx_strand_id
1 'polypeptide(L)'
;MLLTFTKPNFEGLIKENIKQHTIRADKNNRWKVGNTIQFWNGNPRNVHAKNKPHQFGTGVCSRIEKIEFHWWKPENKELYPNDFDDIENERYCDVYINGEVLMTEVVEALAINDGFENSLEFFKFFNEDFVGKIIFWKDCVWS
;
A
#
# COMPACT_ATOMS: atom_id res chain seq x y z
N MET A 1 -5.76 -5.45 -16.01
CA MET A 1 -4.86 -4.47 -15.38
C MET A 1 -3.64 -5.18 -14.84
N LEU A 2 -2.44 -4.71 -15.20
CA LEU A 2 -1.20 -5.23 -14.63
C LEU A 2 -0.98 -4.64 -13.23
N LEU A 3 -0.77 -5.50 -12.23
CA LEU A 3 -0.39 -5.12 -10.89
C LEU A 3 0.95 -5.77 -10.54
N THR A 4 2.02 -4.97 -10.59
CA THR A 4 3.39 -5.42 -10.39
C THR A 4 3.85 -5.22 -8.95
N PHE A 5 4.61 -6.18 -8.45
CA PHE A 5 5.19 -6.21 -7.11
C PHE A 5 6.70 -6.41 -7.21
N THR A 6 7.49 -5.58 -6.54
CA THR A 6 8.96 -5.59 -6.68
C THR A 6 9.69 -6.38 -5.60
N LYS A 7 9.05 -6.60 -4.44
CA LYS A 7 9.62 -7.43 -3.37
C LYS A 7 9.21 -8.90 -3.56
N PRO A 8 10.15 -9.87 -3.54
CA PRO A 8 9.85 -11.28 -3.79
C PRO A 8 8.85 -11.90 -2.80
N ASN A 9 8.84 -11.46 -1.55
CA ASN A 9 7.97 -12.00 -0.51
C ASN A 9 6.48 -11.64 -0.71
N PHE A 10 6.16 -10.61 -1.51
CA PHE A 10 4.76 -10.21 -1.72
C PHE A 10 3.91 -11.29 -2.38
N GLU A 11 4.48 -12.12 -3.24
CA GLU A 11 3.73 -13.24 -3.82
C GLU A 11 3.22 -14.20 -2.74
N GLY A 12 4.08 -14.60 -1.80
CA GLY A 12 3.69 -15.45 -0.67
C GLY A 12 2.64 -14.78 0.20
N LEU A 13 2.87 -13.52 0.61
CA LEU A 13 1.92 -12.78 1.45
C LEU A 13 0.54 -12.61 0.81
N ILE A 14 0.49 -12.44 -0.52
CA ILE A 14 -0.78 -12.33 -1.26
C ILE A 14 -1.48 -13.69 -1.32
N LYS A 15 -0.74 -14.78 -1.62
CA LYS A 15 -1.27 -16.14 -1.68
C LYS A 15 -1.78 -16.62 -0.31
N GLU A 16 -1.13 -16.19 0.77
CA GLU A 16 -1.52 -16.46 2.18
C GLU A 16 -2.61 -15.50 2.71
N ASN A 17 -3.08 -14.55 1.89
CA ASN A 17 -4.09 -13.56 2.25
C ASN A 17 -3.71 -12.65 3.44
N ILE A 18 -2.41 -12.47 3.66
CA ILE A 18 -1.85 -11.48 4.61
C ILE A 18 -1.84 -10.11 3.93
N LYS A 19 -1.24 -10.02 2.74
CA LYS A 19 -1.33 -8.83 1.91
C LYS A 19 -2.67 -8.88 1.16
N GLN A 20 -3.61 -8.03 1.56
CA GLN A 20 -5.00 -8.04 1.08
C GLN A 20 -5.32 -6.88 0.14
N HIS A 21 -4.48 -5.85 0.15
CA HIS A 21 -4.63 -4.69 -0.71
C HIS A 21 -3.28 -4.11 -1.11
N THR A 22 -3.31 -3.08 -1.96
CA THR A 22 -2.14 -2.24 -2.15
C THR A 22 -2.44 -0.79 -2.42
N ILE A 23 -1.56 0.09 -1.93
CA ILE A 23 -1.65 1.53 -2.14
C ILE A 23 -0.89 1.94 -3.40
N ARG A 24 -1.54 2.73 -4.26
CA ARG A 24 -0.97 3.21 -5.54
C ARG A 24 -1.33 4.65 -5.82
N ALA A 25 -0.35 5.42 -6.30
CA ALA A 25 -0.61 6.69 -6.96
C ALA A 25 -1.36 6.42 -8.28
N ASP A 26 -2.66 6.71 -8.32
CA ASP A 26 -3.50 6.49 -9.51
C ASP A 26 -3.87 7.81 -10.20
N LYS A 27 -2.85 8.59 -10.57
CA LYS A 27 -3.00 9.94 -11.17
C LYS A 27 -3.93 9.98 -12.38
N ASN A 28 -3.95 8.91 -13.17
CA ASN A 28 -4.78 8.79 -14.38
C ASN A 28 -6.12 8.06 -14.13
N ASN A 29 -6.48 7.81 -12.86
CA ASN A 29 -7.74 7.20 -12.46
C ASN A 29 -8.04 5.87 -13.20
N ARG A 30 -7.01 5.04 -13.42
CA ARG A 30 -7.09 3.82 -14.24
C ARG A 30 -7.76 2.66 -13.52
N TRP A 31 -7.69 2.64 -12.19
CA TRP A 31 -8.28 1.58 -11.39
C TRP A 31 -9.77 1.83 -11.17
N LYS A 32 -10.57 0.81 -11.52
CA LYS A 32 -12.01 0.71 -11.31
C LYS A 32 -12.36 -0.67 -10.74
N VAL A 33 -13.39 -0.71 -9.90
CA VAL A 33 -13.97 -1.98 -9.44
C VAL A 33 -14.41 -2.80 -10.65
N GLY A 34 -14.18 -4.11 -10.62
CA GLY A 34 -14.45 -5.02 -11.73
C GLY A 34 -13.30 -5.19 -12.72
N ASN A 35 -12.25 -4.35 -12.67
CA ASN A 35 -11.07 -4.55 -13.50
C ASN A 35 -10.42 -5.91 -13.17
N THR A 36 -10.20 -6.75 -14.19
CA THR A 36 -9.36 -7.94 -14.06
C THR A 36 -7.93 -7.52 -13.68
N ILE A 37 -7.33 -8.25 -12.75
CA ILE A 37 -5.96 -8.06 -12.28
C ILE A 37 -5.11 -9.21 -12.80
N GLN A 38 -3.93 -8.88 -13.31
CA GLN A 38 -2.85 -9.82 -13.52
C GLN A 38 -1.77 -9.48 -12.49
N PHE A 39 -1.51 -10.39 -11.56
CA PHE A 39 -0.50 -10.22 -10.52
C PHE A 39 0.87 -10.62 -11.06
N TRP A 40 1.83 -9.70 -10.98
CA TRP A 40 3.18 -9.90 -11.52
C TRP A 40 4.24 -9.68 -10.47
N ASN A 41 5.16 -10.64 -10.37
CA ASN A 41 6.41 -10.48 -9.65
C ASN A 41 7.39 -9.79 -10.62
N GLY A 42 7.78 -8.56 -10.32
CA GLY A 42 8.53 -7.68 -11.21
C GLY A 42 7.70 -7.04 -12.33
N ASN A 43 8.36 -6.21 -13.14
CA ASN A 43 7.74 -5.59 -14.32
C ASN A 43 7.95 -6.51 -15.54
N PRO A 44 6.89 -6.95 -16.25
CA PRO A 44 7.01 -7.83 -17.43
C PRO A 44 7.93 -7.30 -18.53
N ARG A 45 8.16 -5.98 -18.59
CA ARG A 45 9.07 -5.36 -19.58
C ARG A 45 10.55 -5.51 -19.21
N ASN A 46 10.87 -5.84 -17.95
CA ASN A 46 12.25 -5.97 -17.49
C ASN A 46 12.79 -7.40 -17.75
N VAL A 47 12.92 -7.75 -19.03
CA VAL A 47 13.33 -9.10 -19.45
C VAL A 47 14.80 -9.44 -19.10
N HIS A 48 15.62 -8.44 -18.76
CA HIS A 48 17.02 -8.62 -18.38
C HIS A 48 17.26 -8.71 -16.87
N ALA A 49 16.22 -8.61 -16.04
CA ALA A 49 16.35 -8.76 -14.60
C ALA A 49 16.99 -10.11 -14.22
N LYS A 50 17.78 -10.11 -13.13
CA LYS A 50 18.38 -11.31 -12.53
C LYS A 50 17.29 -12.33 -12.15
N ASN A 51 16.25 -11.85 -11.48
CA ASN A 51 15.02 -12.60 -11.24
C ASN A 51 14.04 -12.27 -12.35
N LYS A 52 13.69 -13.26 -13.18
CA LYS A 52 12.82 -13.03 -14.33
C LYS A 52 11.41 -12.67 -13.87
N PRO A 53 10.82 -11.59 -14.42
CA PRO A 53 9.46 -11.24 -14.09
C PRO A 53 8.50 -12.31 -14.60
N HIS A 54 7.49 -12.63 -13.81
CA HIS A 54 6.48 -13.61 -14.19
C HIS A 54 5.13 -13.26 -13.56
N GLN A 55 4.06 -13.70 -14.22
CA GLN A 55 2.72 -13.64 -13.68
C GLN A 55 2.55 -14.80 -12.69
N PHE A 56 2.03 -14.52 -11.49
CA PHE A 56 1.79 -15.55 -10.47
C PHE A 56 0.31 -15.72 -10.13
N GLY A 57 -0.56 -14.93 -10.76
CA GLY A 57 -1.99 -15.11 -10.59
C GLY A 57 -2.85 -14.09 -11.35
N THR A 58 -4.15 -14.27 -11.20
CA THR A 58 -5.19 -13.34 -11.65
C THR A 58 -6.20 -13.09 -10.55
N GLY A 59 -7.00 -12.03 -10.68
CA GLY A 59 -8.10 -11.74 -9.78
C GLY A 59 -8.93 -10.57 -10.29
N VAL A 60 -9.78 -10.01 -9.45
CA VAL A 60 -10.65 -8.89 -9.80
C VAL A 60 -10.52 -7.79 -8.76
N CYS A 61 -10.42 -6.53 -9.20
CA CYS A 61 -10.49 -5.39 -8.28
C CYS A 61 -11.88 -5.34 -7.63
N SER A 62 -11.93 -5.57 -6.31
CA SER A 62 -13.17 -5.72 -5.55
C SER A 62 -13.66 -4.42 -4.96
N ARG A 63 -12.73 -3.58 -4.51
CA ARG A 63 -12.99 -2.32 -3.82
C ARG A 63 -11.86 -1.34 -4.07
N ILE A 64 -12.21 -0.06 -4.12
CA ILE A 64 -11.28 1.05 -4.21
C ILE A 64 -11.66 2.07 -3.17
N GLU A 65 -10.67 2.55 -2.42
CA GLU A 65 -10.84 3.63 -1.46
C GLU A 65 -9.79 4.70 -1.74
N LYS A 66 -10.15 5.98 -1.58
CA LYS A 66 -9.19 7.08 -1.66
C LYS A 66 -8.36 7.06 -0.38
N ILE A 67 -7.06 7.25 -0.51
CA ILE A 67 -6.16 7.41 0.64
C ILE A 67 -5.30 8.65 0.48
N GLU A 68 -5.10 9.35 1.59
CA GLU A 68 -4.31 10.58 1.68
C GLU A 68 -3.40 10.52 2.91
N PHE A 69 -2.19 11.03 2.76
CA PHE A 69 -1.19 11.16 3.81
C PHE A 69 -0.80 12.63 3.86
N HIS A 70 -0.89 13.23 5.04
CA HIS A 70 -0.52 14.64 5.26
C HIS A 70 0.50 14.71 6.38
N TRP A 71 1.73 15.09 6.02
CA TRP A 71 2.85 15.22 6.94
C TRP A 71 2.93 16.63 7.51
N TRP A 72 3.02 16.75 8.82
CA TRP A 72 3.06 18.03 9.50
C TRP A 72 3.97 18.00 10.73
N LYS A 73 4.35 19.19 11.23
CA LYS A 73 5.15 19.35 12.45
C LYS A 73 4.29 19.98 13.52
N PRO A 74 4.07 19.32 14.68
CA PRO A 74 3.31 19.94 15.75
C PRO A 74 4.10 21.05 16.41
N GLU A 75 3.40 22.14 16.69
CA GLU A 75 3.93 23.24 17.48
C GLU A 75 4.14 22.84 18.96
N ASN A 76 3.26 21.97 19.49
CA ASN A 76 3.28 21.49 20.87
C ASN A 76 3.29 19.96 20.93
N LYS A 77 4.46 19.32 20.79
CA LYS A 77 4.62 17.86 20.76
C LYS A 77 4.02 17.13 21.96
N GLU A 78 4.07 17.73 23.14
CA GLU A 78 3.57 17.12 24.38
C GLU A 78 2.05 16.89 24.37
N LEU A 79 1.31 17.65 23.55
CA LEU A 79 -0.14 17.48 23.38
C LEU A 79 -0.49 16.35 22.40
N TYR A 80 0.49 15.91 21.61
CA TYR A 80 0.36 14.88 20.60
C TYR A 80 1.45 13.82 20.83
N PRO A 81 1.38 13.04 21.93
CA PRO A 81 2.29 11.92 22.10
C PRO A 81 2.00 10.90 20.99
N ASN A 82 2.98 10.69 20.12
CA ASN A 82 2.93 9.65 19.09
C ASN A 82 4.24 8.89 19.15
N ASP A 83 4.13 7.58 19.37
CA ASP A 83 5.27 6.70 19.52
C ASP A 83 5.93 6.34 18.17
N PHE A 84 5.32 6.72 17.03
CA PHE A 84 5.60 6.06 15.75
C PHE A 84 5.85 6.92 14.50
N ASP A 85 5.66 8.25 14.50
CA ASP A 85 5.82 9.03 13.27
C ASP A 85 7.12 9.86 13.22
N ASP A 86 7.86 9.65 12.12
CA ASP A 86 9.17 10.23 11.72
C ASP A 86 9.93 10.94 12.85
N ILE A 87 10.35 10.15 13.85
CA ILE A 87 11.05 10.60 15.06
C ILE A 87 12.29 11.44 14.70
N GLU A 88 12.99 11.09 13.62
CA GLU A 88 14.19 11.79 13.18
C GLU A 88 13.91 13.22 12.74
N ASN A 89 12.79 13.45 12.05
CA ASN A 89 12.43 14.77 11.52
C ASN A 89 11.34 15.49 12.32
N GLU A 90 10.86 14.84 13.38
CA GLU A 90 9.86 15.34 14.31
C GLU A 90 8.54 15.68 13.59
N ARG A 91 8.12 14.81 12.66
CA ARG A 91 6.92 14.97 11.83
C ARG A 91 5.89 13.89 12.14
N TYR A 92 4.63 14.28 12.02
CA TYR A 92 3.45 13.46 12.26
C TYR A 92 2.73 13.26 10.94
N CYS A 93 2.05 12.14 10.77
CA CYS A 93 1.31 11.86 9.55
C CYS A 93 -0.16 11.58 9.87
N ASP A 94 -1.04 12.45 9.37
CA ASP A 94 -2.47 12.14 9.36
C ASP A 94 -2.79 11.29 8.12
N VAL A 95 -3.33 10.10 8.35
CA VAL A 95 -3.78 9.20 7.29
C VAL A 95 -5.29 9.27 7.16
N TYR A 96 -5.78 9.55 5.96
CA TYR A 96 -7.21 9.64 5.67
C TYR A 96 -7.64 8.56 4.69
N ILE A 97 -8.77 7.91 4.96
CA ILE A 97 -9.47 7.05 3.99
C ILE A 97 -10.81 7.68 3.67
N ASN A 98 -11.05 7.94 2.38
CA ASN A 98 -12.26 8.59 1.89
C ASN A 98 -12.60 9.92 2.61
N GLY A 99 -11.59 10.63 3.13
CA GLY A 99 -11.74 11.90 3.85
C GLY A 99 -11.90 11.77 5.37
N GLU A 100 -11.92 10.55 5.92
CA GLU A 100 -11.96 10.31 7.37
C GLU A 100 -10.56 9.96 7.89
N VAL A 101 -10.15 10.61 8.98
CA VAL A 101 -8.86 10.36 9.63
C VAL A 101 -8.86 9.02 10.35
N LEU A 102 -7.78 8.26 10.23
CA LEU A 102 -7.63 6.96 10.88
C LEU A 102 -6.96 7.09 12.25
N MET A 103 -7.34 6.19 13.16
CA MET A 103 -6.60 5.95 14.41
C MET A 103 -5.34 5.11 14.14
N THR A 104 -4.34 5.25 14.99
CA THR A 104 -3.03 4.58 14.87
C THR A 104 -3.13 3.06 14.71
N GLU A 105 -4.00 2.39 15.47
CA GLU A 105 -4.18 0.93 15.39
C GLU A 105 -4.76 0.49 14.04
N VAL A 106 -5.59 1.35 13.42
CA VAL A 106 -6.14 1.11 12.08
C VAL A 106 -5.05 1.27 11.01
N VAL A 107 -4.13 2.22 11.21
CA VAL A 107 -2.98 2.41 10.32
C VAL A 107 -2.01 1.23 10.40
N GLU A 108 -1.76 0.67 11.59
CA GLU A 108 -0.94 -0.55 11.75
C GLU A 108 -1.54 -1.71 10.94
N ALA A 109 -2.86 -1.95 11.08
CA ALA A 109 -3.55 -2.97 10.31
C ALA A 109 -3.53 -2.68 8.79
N LEU A 110 -3.64 -1.41 8.38
CA LEU A 110 -3.51 -1.00 6.99
C LEU A 110 -2.12 -1.36 6.44
N ALA A 111 -1.06 -1.01 7.16
CA ALA A 111 0.33 -1.28 6.79
C ALA A 111 0.60 -2.79 6.62
N ILE A 112 0.20 -3.59 7.60
CA ILE A 112 0.35 -5.06 7.56
C ILE A 112 -0.41 -5.65 6.36
N ASN A 113 -1.63 -5.18 6.11
CA ASN A 113 -2.43 -5.65 4.97
C ASN A 113 -1.95 -5.12 3.60
N ASP A 114 -1.07 -4.11 3.55
CA ASP A 114 -0.27 -3.74 2.36
C ASP A 114 1.07 -4.50 2.31
N GLY A 115 1.30 -5.46 3.22
CA GLY A 115 2.47 -6.34 3.25
C GLY A 115 3.73 -5.72 3.85
N PHE A 116 3.59 -4.63 4.61
CA PHE A 116 4.67 -4.12 5.47
C PHE A 116 4.74 -4.93 6.77
N GLU A 117 5.88 -4.88 7.45
CA GLU A 117 6.07 -5.56 8.73
C GLU A 117 5.32 -4.85 9.86
N ASN A 118 5.26 -3.52 9.81
CA ASN A 118 4.61 -2.62 10.76
C ASN A 118 4.42 -1.22 10.15
N SER A 119 3.72 -0.33 10.86
CA SER A 119 3.53 1.08 10.49
C SER A 119 4.82 1.88 10.35
N LEU A 120 5.87 1.57 11.12
CA LEU A 120 7.15 2.27 11.00
C LEU A 120 7.78 2.07 9.61
N GLU A 121 7.85 0.84 9.12
CA GLU A 121 8.35 0.55 7.77
C GLU A 121 7.43 1.10 6.66
N PHE A 122 6.14 1.19 6.94
CA PHE A 122 5.15 1.80 6.05
C PHE A 122 5.37 3.29 5.88
N PHE A 123 5.58 4.02 6.97
CA PHE A 123 5.82 5.46 6.93
C PHE A 123 7.22 5.85 6.45
N LYS A 124 8.22 4.98 6.63
CA LYS A 124 9.51 5.13 5.94
C LYS A 124 9.35 5.10 4.41
N PHE A 125 8.38 4.32 3.90
CA PHE A 125 8.08 4.27 2.47
C PHE A 125 7.20 5.43 2.00
N PHE A 126 6.20 5.82 2.79
CA PHE A 126 5.31 6.95 2.52
C PHE A 126 5.71 8.20 3.31
N ASN A 127 6.96 8.65 3.18
CA ASN A 127 7.57 9.71 4.00
C ASN A 127 7.31 11.16 3.51
N GLU A 128 6.42 11.31 2.53
CA GLU A 128 5.99 12.57 1.91
C GLU A 128 4.47 12.59 1.77
N ASP A 129 3.90 13.77 1.56
CA ASP A 129 2.47 13.90 1.28
C ASP A 129 2.08 13.05 0.07
N PHE A 130 0.98 12.33 0.21
CA PHE A 130 0.58 11.35 -0.79
C PHE A 130 -0.93 11.37 -0.99
N VAL A 131 -1.34 11.25 -2.24
CA VAL A 131 -2.73 11.02 -2.62
C VAL A 131 -2.79 9.86 -3.59
N GLY A 132 -3.62 8.87 -3.28
CA GLY A 132 -3.75 7.70 -4.11
C GLY A 132 -5.00 6.89 -3.82
N LYS A 133 -4.89 5.59 -4.11
CA LYS A 133 -5.96 4.62 -3.91
C LYS A 133 -5.44 3.40 -3.20
N ILE A 134 -6.29 2.87 -2.33
CA ILE A 134 -6.21 1.50 -1.84
C ILE A 134 -6.95 0.62 -2.84
N ILE A 135 -6.29 -0.42 -3.32
CA ILE A 135 -6.83 -1.35 -4.31
C ILE A 135 -6.95 -2.71 -3.64
N PHE A 136 -8.19 -3.15 -3.41
CA PHE A 136 -8.50 -4.48 -2.92
C PHE A 136 -8.81 -5.41 -4.09
N TRP A 137 -8.61 -6.71 -3.87
CA TRP A 137 -8.92 -7.74 -4.84
C TRP A 137 -9.76 -8.86 -4.25
N LYS A 138 -10.30 -9.71 -5.12
CA LYS A 138 -11.01 -10.94 -4.83
C LYS A 138 -10.91 -11.91 -6.01
N ASP A 139 -11.53 -13.09 -5.85
CA ASP A 139 -11.68 -14.10 -6.89
C ASP A 139 -10.32 -14.48 -7.51
N CYS A 140 -9.32 -14.65 -6.66
CA CYS A 140 -7.96 -14.88 -7.07
C CYS A 140 -7.71 -16.32 -7.51
N VAL A 141 -6.98 -16.48 -8.61
CA VAL A 141 -6.48 -17.76 -9.11
C VAL A 141 -4.97 -17.68 -9.22
N TRP A 142 -4.27 -18.59 -8.56
CA TRP A 142 -2.82 -18.63 -8.49
C TRP A 142 -2.24 -19.59 -9.53
N SER A 143 -1.06 -19.24 -10.03
CA SER A 143 -0.20 -20.12 -10.85
C SER A 143 0.78 -20.90 -10.00
#